data_AF-A0A8T8HTI5-F1
#
_entry.id   AF-A0A8T8HTI5-F1
#
_cell.length_a   1.000
_cell.length_b   1.000
_cell.length_c   1.000
_cell.angle_alpha   90.00
_cell.angle_beta   90.00
_cell.angle_gamma   90.00
#
_symmetry.space_group_name_H-M   'P 1'
#
loop_
_entity.id
_entity.type
_entity.pdbx_description
1 polymer ?
#
loop_
_entity_poly.entity_id
_entity_poly.type
_entity_poly.pdbx_seq_one_letter_code
_entity_poly.pdbx_strand_id
1 'polypeptide(L)' 'ERNPDVILINDYADGDLSTPQQKQAFLESYAPLKEVPAVRDKRFFALPYAALVEGPRNPAAIEAFARFLAGG' A
#
# COMPACT_ATOMS: atom_id res chain seq x y z
N GLU A 1 13.88 13.71 -5.91
CA GLU A 1 12.64 12.92 -5.70
C GLU A 1 12.86 11.88 -4.62
N ARG A 2 11.77 11.34 -4.02
CA ARG A 2 11.84 10.43 -2.87
C ARG A 2 11.97 8.93 -3.21
N ASN A 3 11.67 8.50 -4.44
CA ASN A 3 11.84 7.13 -4.97
C ASN A 3 11.58 5.99 -3.97
N PRO A 4 10.33 5.83 -3.48
CA PRO A 4 10.02 4.80 -2.51
C PRO A 4 10.19 3.37 -3.07
N ASP A 5 10.65 2.46 -2.23
CA ASP A 5 10.72 1.01 -2.51
C ASP A 5 9.39 0.28 -2.32
N VAL A 6 8.47 0.86 -1.53
CA VAL A 6 7.15 0.31 -1.22
C VAL A 6 6.12 1.43 -1.19
N ILE A 7 4.91 1.17 -1.70
CA ILE A 7 3.75 2.03 -1.53
C ILE A 7 2.74 1.33 -0.61
N LEU A 8 2.43 1.97 0.52
CA LEU A 8 1.37 1.54 1.40
C LEU A 8 0.04 2.15 0.94
N ILE A 9 -0.92 1.30 0.59
CA ILE A 9 -2.25 1.70 0.16
C ILE A 9 -3.19 1.68 1.36
N ASN A 10 -3.78 2.82 1.67
CA ASN A 10 -4.83 2.91 2.67
C ASN A 10 -6.18 2.46 2.09
N ASP A 11 -6.77 1.42 2.67
CA ASP A 11 -8.11 0.92 2.37
C ASP A 11 -9.13 1.58 3.30
N TYR A 12 -9.87 2.55 2.77
CA TYR A 12 -10.90 3.26 3.54
C TYR A 12 -12.20 2.47 3.71
N ALA A 13 -12.33 1.31 3.05
CA ALA A 13 -13.56 0.51 3.04
C ALA A 13 -14.78 1.26 2.47
N ASP A 14 -14.56 2.14 1.48
CA ASP A 14 -15.61 2.93 0.81
C ASP A 14 -16.44 2.10 -0.21
N GLY A 15 -16.45 0.77 -0.09
CA GLY A 15 -17.04 -0.15 -1.06
C GLY A 15 -16.32 -0.13 -2.42
N ASP A 16 -17.09 -0.22 -3.51
CA ASP A 16 -16.57 -0.26 -4.88
C ASP A 16 -16.08 1.10 -5.41
N LEU A 17 -16.23 2.18 -4.62
CA LEU A 17 -15.80 3.52 -4.99
C LEU A 17 -14.28 3.64 -5.10
N SER A 18 -13.54 2.92 -4.24
CA SER A 18 -12.07 2.97 -4.26
C SER A 18 -11.44 1.77 -3.56
N THR A 19 -11.37 0.65 -4.27
CA THR A 19 -10.68 -0.55 -3.76
C THR A 19 -9.16 -0.37 -3.81
N PRO A 20 -8.40 -1.06 -2.94
CA PRO A 20 -6.94 -1.05 -3.02
C PRO A 20 -6.41 -1.45 -4.40
N GLN A 21 -7.08 -2.38 -5.08
CA GLN A 21 -6.72 -2.85 -6.42
C GLN A 21 -6.92 -1.74 -7.47
N GLN A 22 -8.01 -0.97 -7.39
CA GLN A 22 -8.22 0.18 -8.27
C GLN A 22 -7.14 1.26 -8.05
N LYS A 23 -6.75 1.51 -6.79
CA LYS A 23 -5.66 2.46 -6.46
C LYS A 23 -4.32 1.99 -7.01
N GLN A 24 -4.00 0.70 -6.87
CA GLN A 24 -2.80 0.10 -7.46
C GLN A 24 -2.82 0.24 -8.98
N ALA A 25 -3.91 -0.14 -9.64
CA ALA A 25 -4.05 -0.04 -11.10
C ALA A 25 -3.87 1.40 -11.60
N PHE A 26 -4.41 2.38 -10.87
CA PHE A 26 -4.20 3.80 -11.19
C PHE A 26 -2.72 4.18 -11.12
N LEU A 27 -2.01 3.82 -10.04
CA LEU A 27 -0.59 4.12 -9.88
C LEU A 27 0.27 3.46 -10.96
N GLU A 28 -0.04 2.21 -11.33
CA GLU A 28 0.63 1.49 -12.42
C GLU A 28 0.35 2.11 -13.81
N SER A 29 -0.83 2.71 -14.00
CA SER A 29 -1.20 3.38 -15.26
C SER A 29 -0.54 4.74 -15.45
N TYR A 30 -0.11 5.38 -14.36
CA TYR A 30 0.34 6.77 -14.38
C TYR A 30 1.80 6.89 -14.83
N ALA A 31 2.00 7.33 -16.08
CA ALA A 31 3.30 7.38 -16.73
C ALA A 31 4.43 8.06 -15.93
N PRO A 32 4.20 9.18 -15.20
CA PRO A 32 5.24 9.81 -14.40
C PRO A 32 5.78 8.95 -13.24
N LEU A 33 5.03 7.94 -12.78
CA LEU A 33 5.46 7.06 -11.69
C LEU A 33 6.10 5.75 -12.17
N LYS A 34 6.21 5.52 -13.48
CA LYS A 34 6.70 4.24 -14.04
C LYS A 34 8.08 3.84 -13.53
N GLU A 35 8.97 4.81 -13.35
CA GLU A 35 10.35 4.58 -12.90
C GLU A 35 10.49 4.55 -11.36
N VAL A 36 9.40 4.77 -10.62
CA VAL A 36 9.43 4.66 -9.16
C VAL A 36 9.60 3.19 -8.78
N PRO A 37 10.60 2.82 -7.93
CA PRO A 37 10.89 1.42 -7.60
C PRO A 37 9.66 0.64 -7.12
N ALA A 38 8.85 1.22 -6.22
CA ALA A 38 7.62 0.59 -5.76
C ALA A 38 6.62 0.25 -6.88
N VAL A 39 6.51 1.10 -7.92
CA VAL A 39 5.60 0.88 -9.05
C VAL A 39 6.18 -0.12 -10.04
N ARG A 40 7.46 0.07 -10.41
CA ARG A 40 8.20 -0.85 -11.30
C ARG A 40 8.21 -2.28 -10.78
N ASP A 41 8.51 -2.43 -9.49
CA ASP A 41 8.66 -3.73 -8.82
C ASP A 41 7.34 -4.23 -8.21
N LYS A 42 6.24 -3.48 -8.41
CA LYS A 42 4.89 -3.79 -7.94
C LYS A 42 4.79 -4.07 -6.44
N ARG A 43 5.53 -3.31 -5.64
CA ARG A 43 5.62 -3.46 -4.18
C ARG A 43 4.55 -2.61 -3.50
N PHE A 44 3.32 -3.12 -3.53
CA PHE A 44 2.16 -2.50 -2.88
C PHE A 44 1.72 -3.30 -1.66
N PHE A 45 1.41 -2.62 -0.56
CA PHE A 45 0.86 -3.24 0.64
C PHE A 45 -0.39 -2.50 1.08
N ALA A 46 -1.53 -3.19 1.15
CA ALA A 46 -2.79 -2.58 1.56
C ALA A 46 -3.07 -2.80 3.04
N LEU A 47 -3.50 -1.75 3.74
CA LEU A 47 -3.98 -1.82 5.12
C LEU A 47 -5.35 -1.15 5.25
N PRO A 48 -6.27 -1.74 6.03
CA PRO A 48 -7.49 -1.04 6.45
C PRO A 48 -7.12 0.26 7.18
N TYR A 49 -7.84 1.34 6.90
CA TYR A 49 -7.63 2.62 7.56
C TYR A 49 -7.72 2.52 9.09
N ALA A 50 -8.65 1.70 9.56
CA ALA A 50 -8.82 1.39 10.99
C ALA A 50 -7.60 0.73 11.64
N ALA A 51 -6.65 0.22 10.85
CA ALA A 51 -5.40 -0.38 11.33
C ALA A 51 -4.21 0.60 11.31
N LEU A 52 -4.36 1.77 10.68
CA LEU A 52 -3.37 2.85 10.65
C LEU A 52 -3.51 3.83 11.82
N VAL A 53 -4.66 3.79 12.51
CA VAL A 53 -4.94 4.58 13.71
C VAL A 53 -4.60 3.78 14.97
N GLU A 54 -4.25 4.48 16.05
CA GLU A 54 -3.92 3.86 17.34
C GLU A 54 -5.09 2.99 17.83
N GLY A 55 -4.81 1.73 18.15
CA GLY A 55 -5.83 0.77 18.56
C GLY A 55 -5.34 -0.69 18.52
N PRO A 56 -6.20 -1.64 18.94
CA PRO A 56 -5.81 -3.06 19.09
C PRO A 56 -5.41 -3.74 17.78
N ARG A 57 -5.76 -3.15 16.63
CA ARG A 57 -5.44 -3.67 15.29
C ARG A 57 -4.06 -3.23 14.78
N ASN A 58 -3.48 -2.17 15.36
CA ASN A 58 -2.21 -1.60 14.91
C ASN A 58 -1.03 -2.58 15.06
N PRO A 59 -0.84 -3.29 16.20
CA PRO A 59 0.29 -4.21 16.34
C PRO A 59 0.29 -5.32 15.27
N ALA A 60 -0.87 -5.92 15.01
CA ALA A 60 -1.02 -6.95 13.98
C ALA A 60 -0.72 -6.42 12.57
N ALA A 61 -1.13 -5.19 12.26
CA ALA A 61 -0.86 -4.55 10.99
C ALA A 61 0.64 -4.24 10.80
N ILE A 62 1.30 -3.77 11.86
CA ILE A 62 2.74 -3.53 11.85
C ILE A 62 3.51 -4.85 11.70
N GLU A 63 3.11 -5.94 12.36
CA GLU A 63 3.72 -7.25 12.16
C GLU A 63 3.55 -7.75 10.73
N ALA A 64 2.36 -7.64 10.15
CA ALA A 64 2.10 -8.04 8.78
C ALA A 64 2.95 -7.23 7.79
N PHE A 65 3.07 -5.92 8.01
CA PHE A 65 3.90 -5.06 7.19
C PHE A 65 5.40 -5.38 7.36
N ALA A 66 5.86 -5.66 8.57
CA ALA A 66 7.24 -6.07 8.82
C ALA A 66 7.59 -7.37 8.09
N ARG A 67 6.69 -8.37 8.10
CA ARG A 67 6.86 -9.62 7.32
C ARG A 67 6.96 -9.35 5.82
N PHE A 68 6.10 -8.47 5.29
CA PHE A 68 6.17 -8.05 3.89
C PHE A 68 7.51 -7.38 3.54
N LEU A 69 8.01 -6.49 4.40
CA LEU A 69 9.29 -5.82 4.18
C LEU A 69 10.49 -6.77 4.22
N ALA A 70 10.41 -7.82 5.04
CA ALA A 70 11.44 -8.85 5.15
C ALA A 70 11.51 -9.81 3.93
N GLY A 71 10.60 -9.67 2.96
CA GLY A 71 10.56 -10.49 1.75
C GLY A 71 9.50 -11.59 1.76
N GLY A 72 8.75 -11.76 2.85
CA GLY A 72 7.71 -12.79 2.99
C GLY A 72 8.27 -14.19 3.22
#